data_AF-A0A963Q2X4-F1
#
_entry.id   AF-A0A963Q2X4-F1
#
_cell.length_a   1.000
_cell.length_b   1.000
_cell.length_c   1.000
_cell.angle_alpha   90.00
_cell.angle_beta   90.00
_cell.angle_gamma   90.00
#
_symmetry.space_group_name_H-M   'P 1'
#
loop_
_entity.id
_entity.type
_entity.pdbx_description
1 polymer ?
#
loop_
_entity_poly.entity_id
_entity_poly.type
_entity_poly.pdbx_seq_one_letter_code
_entity_poly.pdbx_strand_id
1 'polypeptide(L)'
;AFMSMNLERHVKSFEDIYHHLFNGEVEKADAIRTFYEEYLAVNDLPAEFYLETVNKVFQTYDLPRGVLTYRGRTVDPAAIRRTWLFTVEGERDDICSVGQTVAAHDLCASVRPYMKNHHIQTGVGHYGVFSGRKWSQQIYPRVRETIHASLG
;
A
#
# COMPACT_ATOMS: atom_id res chain seq x y z
N ALA A 1 -7.10 -3.67 -14.55
CA ALA A 1 -6.26 -4.44 -13.62
C ALA A 1 -6.98 -4.72 -12.29
N PHE A 2 -7.62 -3.75 -11.61
CA PHE A 2 -8.46 -4.03 -10.41
C PHE A 2 -9.93 -4.26 -10.71
N MET A 3 -10.56 -3.49 -11.61
CA MET A 3 -11.96 -3.74 -12.01
C MET A 3 -12.16 -5.17 -12.56
N SER A 4 -11.09 -5.76 -13.10
CA SER A 4 -11.02 -7.15 -13.55
C SER A 4 -10.84 -8.16 -12.41
N MET A 5 -10.31 -7.74 -11.26
CA MET A 5 -10.21 -8.54 -10.04
C MET A 5 -11.52 -8.37 -9.25
N ASN A 6 -12.22 -9.46 -8.92
CA ASN A 6 -13.52 -9.40 -8.22
C ASN A 6 -14.61 -8.59 -8.96
N LEU A 7 -14.70 -8.73 -10.30
CA LEU A 7 -15.67 -8.00 -11.15
C LEU A 7 -17.12 -8.07 -10.63
N GLU A 8 -17.56 -9.24 -10.17
CA GLU A 8 -18.90 -9.45 -9.60
C GLU A 8 -19.18 -8.52 -8.41
N ARG A 9 -18.18 -8.33 -7.54
CA ARG A 9 -18.29 -7.44 -6.39
C ARG A 9 -18.41 -5.97 -6.83
N HIS A 10 -17.70 -5.60 -7.88
CA HIS A 10 -17.76 -4.24 -8.43
C HIS A 10 -19.12 -3.97 -9.06
N VAL A 11 -19.62 -4.88 -9.91
CA VAL A 11 -20.97 -4.79 -10.51
C VAL A 11 -22.03 -4.64 -9.43
N LYS A 12 -22.01 -5.53 -8.42
CA LYS A 12 -22.94 -5.45 -7.29
C LYS A 12 -22.86 -4.11 -6.55
N SER A 13 -21.65 -3.56 -6.34
CA SER A 13 -21.51 -2.26 -5.67
C SER A 13 -22.18 -1.13 -6.46
N PHE A 14 -22.13 -1.17 -7.80
CA PHE A 14 -22.85 -0.21 -8.65
C PHE A 14 -24.36 -0.43 -8.60
N GLU A 15 -24.85 -1.67 -8.56
CA GLU A 15 -26.27 -1.97 -8.36
C GLU A 15 -26.77 -1.44 -6.99
N ASP A 16 -25.97 -1.64 -5.94
CA ASP A 16 -26.27 -1.18 -4.59
C ASP A 16 -26.45 0.35 -4.52
N ILE A 17 -25.72 1.13 -5.34
CA ILE A 17 -25.94 2.59 -5.45
C ILE A 17 -27.40 2.87 -5.84
N TYR A 18 -27.91 2.23 -6.90
CA TYR A 18 -29.27 2.45 -7.37
C TYR A 18 -30.31 2.01 -6.34
N HIS A 19 -30.08 0.87 -5.68
CA HIS A 19 -30.96 0.40 -4.61
C HIS A 19 -31.00 1.36 -3.43
N HIS A 20 -29.85 1.88 -2.99
CA HIS A 20 -29.79 2.87 -1.92
C HIS A 20 -30.50 4.17 -2.30
N LEU A 21 -30.29 4.68 -3.51
CA LEU A 21 -30.98 5.89 -3.99
C LEU A 21 -32.50 5.69 -4.08
N PHE A 22 -32.96 4.55 -4.60
CA PHE A 22 -34.38 4.22 -4.67
C PHE A 22 -35.04 4.17 -3.29
N ASN A 23 -34.32 3.68 -2.28
CA ASN A 23 -34.77 3.61 -0.89
C ASN A 23 -34.58 4.93 -0.10
N GLY A 24 -34.08 5.99 -0.72
CA GLY A 24 -33.78 7.27 -0.04
C GLY A 24 -32.55 7.24 0.88
N GLU A 25 -31.73 6.20 0.81
CA GLU A 25 -30.53 5.99 1.62
C GLU A 25 -29.31 6.71 1.02
N VAL A 26 -29.42 8.02 0.83
CA VAL A 26 -28.43 8.84 0.09
C VAL A 26 -27.02 8.71 0.65
N GLU A 27 -26.86 8.70 1.98
CA GLU A 27 -25.54 8.58 2.63
C GLU A 27 -24.80 7.27 2.27
N LYS A 28 -25.54 6.17 2.11
CA LYS A 28 -24.94 4.88 1.73
C LYS A 28 -24.53 4.89 0.25
N ALA A 29 -25.36 5.46 -0.62
CA ALA A 29 -25.04 5.64 -2.03
C ALA A 29 -23.80 6.53 -2.22
N ASP A 30 -23.73 7.65 -1.48
CA ASP A 30 -22.62 8.60 -1.53
C ASP A 30 -21.31 7.96 -1.06
N ALA A 31 -21.35 7.10 -0.03
CA ALA A 31 -20.15 6.38 0.41
C ALA A 31 -19.56 5.49 -0.69
N ILE A 32 -20.40 4.80 -1.48
CA ILE A 32 -19.95 3.98 -2.61
C ILE A 32 -19.45 4.88 -3.75
N ARG A 33 -20.15 5.98 -4.06
CA ARG A 33 -19.74 6.92 -5.11
C ARG A 33 -18.36 7.52 -4.83
N THR A 34 -18.16 8.05 -3.62
CA THR A 34 -16.87 8.62 -3.20
C THR A 34 -15.74 7.60 -3.31
N PHE A 35 -15.98 6.35 -2.90
CA PHE A 35 -14.98 5.28 -3.05
C PHE A 35 -14.56 5.09 -4.51
N TYR A 36 -15.51 5.01 -5.46
CA TYR A 36 -15.17 4.83 -6.87
C TYR A 36 -14.61 6.09 -7.54
N GLU A 37 -15.01 7.29 -7.11
CA GLU A 37 -14.40 8.54 -7.57
C GLU A 37 -12.93 8.60 -7.18
N GLU A 38 -12.60 8.29 -5.92
CA GLU A 38 -11.21 8.21 -5.46
C GLU A 38 -10.45 7.07 -6.17
N TYR A 39 -11.10 5.91 -6.33
CA TYR A 39 -10.47 4.74 -6.93
C TYR A 39 -10.13 4.93 -8.41
N LEU A 40 -11.03 5.59 -9.15
CA LEU A 40 -10.87 5.86 -10.59
C LEU A 40 -10.11 7.16 -10.85
N ALA A 41 -9.64 7.85 -9.81
CA ALA A 41 -8.73 8.98 -9.94
C ALA A 41 -7.38 8.47 -10.48
N VAL A 42 -7.20 8.62 -11.79
CA VAL A 42 -5.96 8.23 -12.48
C VAL A 42 -5.03 9.43 -12.63
N ASN A 43 -3.73 9.14 -12.67
CA ASN A 43 -2.70 10.12 -12.96
C ASN A 43 -1.86 9.64 -14.15
N ASP A 44 -1.65 10.51 -15.13
CA ASP A 44 -0.78 10.22 -16.27
C ASP A 44 0.68 10.22 -15.84
N LEU A 45 1.44 9.22 -16.30
CA LEU A 45 2.86 9.09 -16.05
C LEU A 45 3.64 9.15 -17.38
N PRO A 46 4.81 9.81 -17.42
CA PRO A 46 5.70 9.72 -18.57
C PRO A 46 6.06 8.26 -18.90
N ALA A 47 6.11 7.93 -20.18
CA ALA A 47 6.34 6.57 -20.64
C ALA A 47 7.70 6.04 -20.16
N GLU A 48 8.73 6.88 -20.16
CA GLU A 48 10.07 6.56 -19.68
C GLU A 48 10.08 6.16 -18.21
N PHE A 49 9.33 6.87 -17.35
CA PHE A 49 9.22 6.55 -15.93
C PHE A 49 8.50 5.22 -15.72
N TYR A 50 7.41 4.99 -16.45
CA TYR A 50 6.66 3.74 -16.38
C TYR A 50 7.50 2.54 -16.85
N LEU A 51 8.14 2.64 -18.01
CA LEU A 51 8.97 1.57 -18.58
C LEU A 51 10.21 1.30 -17.71
N GLU A 52 10.84 2.34 -17.17
CA GLU A 52 11.93 2.17 -16.21
C GLU A 52 11.47 1.41 -14.96
N THR A 53 10.30 1.77 -14.41
CA THR A 53 9.75 1.11 -13.23
C THR A 53 9.43 -0.37 -13.51
N VAL A 54 8.76 -0.66 -14.62
CA VAL A 54 8.45 -2.05 -15.04
C VAL A 54 9.74 -2.87 -15.16
N ASN A 55 10.74 -2.35 -15.87
CA ASN A 55 12.01 -3.04 -16.05
C ASN A 55 12.76 -3.23 -14.72
N LYS A 56 13.07 -2.13 -14.01
CA LYS A 56 13.97 -2.16 -12.85
C LYS A 56 13.36 -2.79 -11.60
N VAL A 57 12.07 -2.54 -11.35
CA VAL A 57 11.40 -3.00 -10.13
C VAL A 57 10.79 -4.38 -10.32
N PHE A 58 10.05 -4.58 -11.40
CA PHE A 58 9.21 -5.78 -11.57
C PHE A 58 9.86 -6.91 -12.40
N GLN A 59 10.85 -6.61 -13.26
CA GLN A 59 11.50 -7.63 -14.09
C GLN A 59 12.92 -7.96 -13.64
N THR A 60 13.77 -6.95 -13.43
CA THR A 60 15.20 -7.17 -13.13
C THR A 60 15.52 -7.14 -11.65
N TYR A 61 14.61 -6.62 -10.82
CA TYR A 61 14.70 -6.53 -9.36
C TYR A 61 15.99 -5.83 -8.89
N ASP A 62 16.29 -4.67 -9.46
CA ASP A 62 17.60 -4.02 -9.32
C ASP A 62 17.94 -3.64 -7.86
N LEU A 63 16.94 -3.21 -7.08
CA LEU A 63 17.13 -2.81 -5.69
C LEU A 63 17.56 -3.97 -4.78
N PRO A 64 16.78 -5.08 -4.66
CA PRO A 64 17.19 -6.20 -3.81
C PRO A 64 18.46 -6.91 -4.30
N ARG A 65 18.80 -6.78 -5.59
CA ARG A 65 20.07 -7.30 -6.15
C ARG A 65 21.27 -6.40 -5.93
N GLY A 66 21.09 -5.19 -5.39
CA GLY A 66 22.17 -4.23 -5.13
C GLY A 66 22.79 -3.62 -6.39
N VAL A 67 22.07 -3.62 -7.52
CA VAL A 67 22.55 -3.06 -8.80
C VAL A 67 21.81 -1.79 -9.21
N LEU A 68 20.76 -1.40 -8.47
CA LEU A 68 20.05 -0.14 -8.70
C LEU A 68 21.01 1.04 -8.49
N THR A 69 21.07 1.96 -9.45
CA THR A 69 21.85 3.20 -9.35
C THR A 69 20.95 4.42 -9.50
N TYR A 70 21.31 5.50 -8.80
CA TYR A 70 20.71 6.82 -8.92
C TYR A 70 21.82 7.87 -9.00
N ARG A 71 21.82 8.68 -10.08
CA ARG A 71 22.84 9.72 -10.34
C ARG A 71 24.28 9.20 -10.19
N GLY A 72 24.55 8.02 -10.75
CA GLY A 72 25.88 7.39 -10.74
C GLY A 72 26.27 6.73 -9.40
N ARG A 73 25.38 6.67 -8.42
CA ARG A 73 25.63 6.02 -7.11
C ARG A 73 24.73 4.80 -6.96
N THR A 74 25.30 3.68 -6.54
CA THR A 74 24.51 2.50 -6.16
C THR A 74 23.64 2.82 -4.95
N VAL A 75 22.37 2.43 -5.02
CA VAL A 75 21.42 2.55 -3.91
C VAL A 75 21.68 1.40 -2.94
N ASP A 76 22.02 1.73 -1.70
CA ASP A 76 22.31 0.76 -0.64
C ASP A 76 21.36 0.98 0.56
N PRO A 77 20.28 0.18 0.70
CA PRO A 77 19.40 0.23 1.86
C PRO A 77 20.11 -0.08 3.18
N ALA A 78 21.20 -0.86 3.17
CA ALA A 78 21.95 -1.16 4.38
C ALA A 78 22.72 0.07 4.91
N ALA A 79 22.80 1.16 4.16
CA ALA A 79 23.34 2.42 4.66
C ALA A 79 22.42 3.12 5.68
N ILE A 80 21.12 2.77 5.72
CA ILE A 80 20.13 3.32 6.65
C ILE A 80 20.39 2.79 8.07
N ARG A 81 20.60 3.70 9.03
CA ARG A 81 21.00 3.35 10.41
C ARG A 81 20.17 3.97 11.52
N ARG A 82 19.61 5.17 11.28
CA ARG A 82 19.01 6.03 12.32
C ARG A 82 17.52 6.31 12.09
N THR A 83 16.90 5.52 11.24
CA THR A 83 15.49 5.70 10.86
C THR A 83 14.72 4.47 11.29
N TRP A 84 13.57 4.68 11.94
CA TRP A 84 12.65 3.60 12.27
C TRP A 84 12.05 3.02 10.99
N LEU A 85 11.96 1.69 10.93
CA LEU A 85 11.37 0.97 9.82
C LEU A 85 10.10 0.28 10.30
N PHE A 86 8.96 0.70 9.76
CA PHE A 86 7.67 0.07 10.02
C PHE A 86 7.02 -0.37 8.73
N THR A 87 6.76 -1.67 8.61
CA THR A 87 6.12 -2.28 7.45
C THR A 87 4.72 -2.76 7.83
N VAL A 88 3.73 -2.46 6.99
CA VAL A 88 2.34 -2.88 7.17
C VAL A 88 1.91 -3.72 5.96
N GLU A 89 1.31 -4.88 6.21
CA GLU A 89 0.77 -5.77 5.18
C GLU A 89 -0.70 -6.12 5.47
N GLY A 90 -1.47 -6.42 4.43
CA GLY A 90 -2.84 -6.91 4.55
C GLY A 90 -2.91 -8.42 4.34
N GLU A 91 -3.60 -9.14 5.22
CA GLU A 91 -3.77 -10.60 5.12
C GLU A 91 -4.40 -11.04 3.78
N ARG A 92 -5.27 -10.20 3.21
CA ARG A 92 -5.99 -10.47 1.97
C ARG A 92 -5.53 -9.54 0.84
N ASP A 93 -4.33 -8.97 0.94
CA ASP A 93 -3.75 -8.14 -0.12
C ASP A 93 -3.30 -9.02 -1.28
N ASP A 94 -3.95 -8.86 -2.43
CA ASP A 94 -3.74 -9.58 -3.68
C ASP A 94 -2.86 -8.80 -4.67
N ILE A 95 -2.42 -7.58 -4.30
CA ILE A 95 -1.52 -6.73 -5.09
C ILE A 95 -0.10 -6.85 -4.53
N CYS A 96 0.06 -6.61 -3.23
CA CYS A 96 1.30 -6.75 -2.49
C CYS A 96 1.12 -7.80 -1.39
N SER A 97 1.26 -9.07 -1.74
CA SER A 97 0.98 -10.17 -0.81
C SER A 97 1.91 -10.15 0.41
N VAL A 98 1.44 -10.77 1.49
CA VAL A 98 2.22 -10.97 2.72
C VAL A 98 3.62 -11.51 2.40
N GLY A 99 4.64 -10.91 3.00
CA GLY A 99 6.05 -11.23 2.77
C GLY A 99 6.81 -10.22 1.90
N GLN A 100 6.12 -9.50 0.99
CA GLN A 100 6.81 -8.58 0.07
C GLN A 100 7.28 -7.29 0.75
N THR A 101 6.46 -6.73 1.64
CA THR A 101 6.78 -5.48 2.35
C THR A 101 7.76 -5.74 3.48
N VAL A 102 7.61 -6.86 4.22
CA VAL A 102 8.53 -7.21 5.31
C VAL A 102 9.95 -7.51 4.82
N ALA A 103 10.14 -7.88 3.55
CA ALA A 103 11.47 -8.04 2.95
C ALA A 103 12.35 -6.77 3.03
N ALA A 104 11.74 -5.58 3.20
CA ALA A 104 12.48 -4.34 3.45
C ALA A 104 13.35 -4.42 4.73
N HIS A 105 12.99 -5.26 5.70
CA HIS A 105 13.76 -5.46 6.93
C HIS A 105 15.11 -6.14 6.68
N ASP A 106 15.17 -7.04 5.71
CA ASP A 106 16.41 -7.72 5.32
C ASP A 106 17.31 -6.77 4.52
N LEU A 107 16.72 -5.97 3.63
CA LEU A 107 17.44 -4.95 2.88
C LEU A 107 18.04 -3.87 3.80
N CYS A 108 17.27 -3.42 4.80
CA CYS A 108 17.71 -2.41 5.78
C CYS A 108 18.48 -3.05 6.94
N ALA A 109 19.51 -3.86 6.64
CA ALA A 109 20.23 -4.69 7.61
C ALA A 109 20.84 -3.89 8.78
N SER A 110 21.27 -2.64 8.54
CA SER A 110 21.89 -1.80 9.59
C SER A 110 20.91 -1.06 10.49
N VAL A 111 19.60 -1.12 10.22
CA VAL A 111 18.59 -0.60 11.15
C VAL A 111 18.53 -1.52 12.36
N ARG A 112 18.64 -0.95 13.56
CA ARG A 112 18.69 -1.73 14.81
C ARG A 112 17.39 -2.52 15.00
N PRO A 113 17.42 -3.76 15.52
CA PRO A 113 16.22 -4.58 15.65
C PRO A 113 15.06 -3.91 16.41
N TYR A 114 15.37 -3.14 17.46
CA TYR A 114 14.33 -2.42 18.22
C TYR A 114 13.67 -1.25 17.46
N MET A 115 14.26 -0.82 16.34
CA MET A 115 13.72 0.20 15.45
C MET A 115 12.94 -0.38 14.27
N LYS A 116 12.82 -1.72 14.20
CA LYS A 116 12.15 -2.48 13.16
C LYS A 116 10.82 -3.01 13.70
N ASN A 117 9.72 -2.60 13.09
CA ASN A 117 8.39 -3.10 13.39
C ASN A 117 7.71 -3.65 12.14
N HIS A 118 6.92 -4.70 12.31
CA HIS A 118 6.12 -5.29 11.24
C HIS A 118 4.71 -5.59 11.76
N HIS A 119 3.69 -5.24 10.99
CA HIS A 119 2.29 -5.48 11.32
C HIS A 119 1.56 -6.11 10.14
N ILE A 120 0.93 -7.26 10.37
CA ILE A 120 -0.01 -7.86 9.41
C ILE A 120 -1.42 -7.57 9.91
N GLN A 121 -2.18 -6.83 9.11
CA GLN A 121 -3.57 -6.54 9.40
C GLN A 121 -4.47 -7.66 8.89
N THR A 122 -5.20 -8.30 9.81
CA THR A 122 -6.17 -9.34 9.47
C THR A 122 -7.42 -8.78 8.80
N GLY A 123 -7.91 -9.52 7.80
CA GLY A 123 -9.14 -9.26 7.07
C GLY A 123 -9.18 -7.93 6.32
N VAL A 124 -8.04 -7.42 5.86
CA VAL A 124 -7.97 -6.31 4.90
C VAL A 124 -7.25 -6.77 3.63
N GLY A 125 -7.72 -6.28 2.49
CA GLY A 125 -6.95 -6.31 1.25
C GLY A 125 -6.13 -5.03 1.07
N HIS A 126 -5.61 -4.81 -0.13
CA HIS A 126 -4.68 -3.72 -0.44
C HIS A 126 -5.12 -2.36 0.10
N TYR A 127 -6.29 -1.87 -0.31
CA TYR A 127 -6.78 -0.55 0.12
C TYR A 127 -7.02 -0.46 1.64
N GLY A 128 -7.36 -1.57 2.29
CA GLY A 128 -7.66 -1.56 3.73
C GLY A 128 -6.42 -1.38 4.60
N VAL A 129 -5.21 -1.45 4.04
CA VAL A 129 -3.97 -1.17 4.77
C VAL A 129 -3.70 0.34 4.93
N PHE A 130 -4.39 1.21 4.18
CA PHE A 130 -4.21 2.66 4.23
C PHE A 130 -5.53 3.47 4.15
N SER A 131 -6.69 2.81 4.06
CA SER A 131 -8.00 3.46 4.01
C SER A 131 -9.08 2.70 4.78
N GLY A 132 -10.16 3.41 5.13
CA GLY A 132 -11.33 2.86 5.81
C GLY A 132 -11.19 2.68 7.32
N ARG A 133 -12.19 2.01 7.92
CA ARG A 133 -12.32 1.89 9.40
C ARG A 133 -11.18 1.12 10.05
N LYS A 134 -10.70 0.05 9.42
CA LYS A 134 -9.58 -0.75 9.97
C LYS A 134 -8.27 0.03 9.96
N TRP A 135 -8.02 0.81 8.91
CA TRP A 135 -6.90 1.76 8.90
C TRP A 135 -7.01 2.75 10.06
N SER A 136 -8.10 3.51 10.14
CA SER A 136 -8.23 4.60 11.13
C SER A 136 -8.21 4.11 12.58
N GLN A 137 -8.79 2.94 12.86
CA GLN A 137 -8.93 2.42 14.23
C GLN A 137 -7.78 1.50 14.67
N GLN A 138 -7.05 0.87 13.73
CA GLN A 138 -6.10 -0.20 14.08
C GLN A 138 -4.69 0.02 13.54
N ILE A 139 -4.54 0.46 12.29
CA ILE A 139 -3.22 0.61 11.65
C ILE A 139 -2.66 2.01 11.91
N TYR A 140 -3.43 3.06 11.64
CA TYR A 140 -2.98 4.45 11.82
C TYR A 140 -2.48 4.74 13.25
N PRO A 141 -3.13 4.27 14.33
CA PRO A 141 -2.59 4.43 15.68
C PRO A 141 -1.17 3.87 15.82
N ARG A 142 -0.87 2.73 15.21
CA ARG A 142 0.47 2.10 15.22
C ARG A 142 1.49 2.90 14.43
N VAL A 143 1.09 3.45 13.27
CA VAL A 143 1.92 4.36 12.48
C VAL A 143 2.27 5.59 13.31
N ARG A 144 1.25 6.23 13.90
CA ARG A 144 1.40 7.40 14.76
C ARG A 144 2.30 7.10 15.97
N GLU A 145 2.10 5.97 16.63
CA GLU A 145 2.93 5.54 17.76
C GLU A 145 4.38 5.30 17.36
N THR A 146 4.62 4.68 16.19
CA THR A 146 5.97 4.52 15.64
C THR A 146 6.65 5.87 15.41
N ILE A 147 5.91 6.83 14.83
CA ILE A 147 6.42 8.20 14.63
C ILE A 147 6.76 8.84 15.97
N HIS A 148 5.87 8.77 16.97
CA HIS A 148 6.16 9.31 18.30
C HIS A 148 7.37 8.64 18.97
N ALA A 149 7.48 7.32 18.91
CA ALA A 149 8.62 6.58 19.44
C ALA A 149 9.93 6.93 18.72
N SER A 150 9.87 7.38 17.47
CA SER A 150 11.04 7.78 16.69
C SER A 150 11.63 9.15 17.04
N LEU A 151 10.88 9.96 17.79
CA LEU A 151 11.29 11.32 18.19
C LEU A 151 12.06 11.35 19.53
N GLY A 152 12.04 10.26 20.30
CA GLY A 152 12.81 10.09 21.54
C GLY A 152 14.09 9.31 21.33
#